data_AF-A0A6I1ZQ66-F1
#
_entry.id   AF-A0A6I1ZQ66-F1
#
_cell.length_a   1.000
_cell.length_b   1.000
_cell.length_c   1.000
_cell.angle_alpha   90.00
_cell.angle_beta   90.00
_cell.angle_gamma   90.00
#
_symmetry.space_group_name_H-M   'P 1'
#
loop_
_entity.id
_entity.type
_entity.pdbx_description
1 polymer ?
#
loop_
_entity_poly.entity_id
_entity_poly.type
_entity_poly.pdbx_seq_one_letter_code
_entity_poly.pdbx_strand_id
1 'polypeptide(L)'
;MPGEAILVEPNAASTGQNITLSREVLAEAGVQVESLLLISKPYMERRSYATCRKLWPEVHIVCASEPLELDDYIKSIGDEKLVVDMLVGDLQRVIEYPKLGFAVEQEGPRDVCDAYKRLLRVGFDSRLINS
;
A
#
# COMPACT_ATOMS: atom_id res chain seq x y z
N MET A 1 13.07 -21.15 -6.63
CA MET A 1 12.77 -21.14 -5.19
C MET A 1 12.19 -22.50 -4.82
N PRO A 2 12.58 -23.11 -3.70
CA PRO A 2 11.96 -24.35 -3.20
C PRO A 2 10.49 -24.10 -2.83
N GLY A 3 9.61 -25.07 -3.06
CA GLY A 3 8.18 -24.93 -2.74
C GLY A 3 7.89 -24.81 -1.24
N GLU A 4 8.70 -25.45 -0.41
CA GLU A 4 8.62 -25.39 1.07
C GLU A 4 8.94 -23.99 1.64
N ALA A 5 9.62 -23.14 0.86
CA ALA A 5 9.93 -21.76 1.24
C ALA A 5 8.81 -20.78 0.86
N ILE A 6 7.71 -21.28 0.27
CA ILE A 6 6.58 -20.47 -0.21
C ILE A 6 5.34 -20.87 0.58
N LEU A 7 4.88 -19.96 1.42
CA LEU A 7 3.59 -20.06 2.09
C LEU A 7 2.60 -19.15 1.37
N VAL A 8 1.39 -19.66 1.13
CA VAL A 8 0.36 -18.93 0.37
C VAL A 8 -0.81 -18.60 1.27
N GLU A 9 -1.14 -17.30 1.33
CA GLU A 9 -2.35 -16.78 1.94
C GLU A 9 -3.34 -16.41 0.81
N PRO A 10 -4.47 -17.12 0.64
CA PRO A 10 -5.34 -16.96 -0.53
C PRO A 10 -6.61 -16.12 -0.30
N ASN A 11 -6.86 -15.64 0.91
CA ASN A 11 -8.16 -15.12 1.35
C ASN A 11 -8.19 -13.60 1.58
N ALA A 12 -7.05 -12.91 1.63
CA ALA A 12 -7.07 -11.47 1.87
C ALA A 12 -7.74 -10.69 0.72
N ALA A 13 -8.59 -9.73 1.10
CA ALA A 13 -9.28 -8.82 0.19
C ALA A 13 -8.87 -7.34 0.40
N SER A 14 -7.92 -7.08 1.29
CA SER A 14 -7.43 -5.74 1.60
C SER A 14 -5.99 -5.76 2.09
N THR A 15 -5.30 -4.62 2.05
CA THR A 15 -3.93 -4.51 2.58
C THR A 15 -3.84 -4.91 4.05
N GLY A 16 -4.84 -4.55 4.87
CA GLY A 16 -4.88 -4.95 6.27
C GLY A 16 -4.99 -6.47 6.44
N GLN A 17 -5.87 -7.11 5.67
CA GLN A 17 -6.00 -8.57 5.67
C GLN A 17 -4.74 -9.26 5.12
N ASN A 18 -4.09 -8.70 4.08
CA ASN A 18 -2.83 -9.25 3.58
C ASN A 18 -1.82 -9.38 4.72
N ILE A 19 -1.71 -8.35 5.58
CA ILE A 19 -0.78 -8.34 6.71
C ILE A 19 -1.22 -9.31 7.81
N THR A 20 -2.47 -9.22 8.28
CA THR A 20 -2.97 -10.05 9.39
C THR A 20 -2.96 -11.54 9.03
N LEU A 21 -3.48 -11.90 7.86
CA LEU A 21 -3.55 -13.30 7.45
C LEU A 21 -2.17 -13.87 7.10
N SER A 22 -1.26 -13.06 6.52
CA SER A 22 0.14 -13.52 6.32
C SER A 22 0.85 -13.77 7.65
N ARG A 23 0.58 -12.94 8.67
CA ARG A 23 1.11 -13.16 10.03
C ARG A 23 0.61 -14.47 10.62
N GLU A 24 -0.67 -14.78 10.44
CA GLU A 24 -1.27 -16.06 10.88
C GLU A 24 -0.61 -17.25 10.17
N VAL A 25 -0.48 -17.21 8.86
CA VAL A 25 0.19 -18.25 8.06
C VAL A 25 1.64 -18.49 8.52
N LEU A 26 2.38 -17.43 8.83
CA LEU A 26 3.76 -17.54 9.34
C LEU A 26 3.79 -18.14 10.75
N ALA A 27 2.85 -17.76 11.62
CA ALA A 27 2.75 -18.30 12.97
C ALA A 27 2.37 -19.80 12.97
N GLU A 28 1.44 -20.21 12.11
CA GLU A 28 1.04 -21.62 11.93
C GLU A 28 2.20 -22.48 11.41
N ALA A 29 3.06 -21.90 10.58
CA ALA A 29 4.30 -22.53 10.12
C ALA A 29 5.44 -22.51 11.17
N GLY A 30 5.21 -21.95 12.37
CA GLY A 30 6.21 -21.86 13.43
C GLY A 30 7.33 -20.86 13.16
N VAL A 31 7.15 -19.92 12.22
CA VAL A 31 8.16 -18.94 11.83
C VAL A 31 8.11 -17.74 12.77
N GLN A 32 9.19 -17.51 13.50
CA GLN A 32 9.40 -16.26 14.25
C GLN A 32 9.93 -15.18 13.31
N VAL A 33 9.26 -14.04 13.26
CA VAL A 33 9.56 -12.96 12.32
C VAL A 33 10.08 -11.75 13.09
N GLU A 34 11.30 -11.32 12.78
CA GLU A 34 11.91 -10.09 13.31
C GLU A 34 11.85 -8.95 12.29
N SER A 35 11.82 -9.29 10.99
CA SER A 35 11.78 -8.32 9.89
C SER A 35 10.94 -8.79 8.71
N LEU A 36 10.32 -7.85 8.00
CA LEU A 36 9.50 -8.07 6.81
C LEU A 36 9.99 -7.22 5.64
N LEU A 37 10.03 -7.82 4.46
CA LEU A 37 10.07 -7.12 3.18
C LEU A 37 8.69 -7.14 2.54
N LEU A 38 8.03 -5.98 2.48
CA LEU A 38 6.73 -5.81 1.83
C LEU A 38 6.95 -5.39 0.38
N ILE A 39 6.57 -6.26 -0.55
CA ILE A 39 6.61 -5.98 -1.99
C ILE A 39 5.21 -5.56 -2.44
N SER A 40 5.09 -4.37 -3.06
CA SER A 40 3.81 -3.85 -3.54
C SER A 40 3.96 -3.07 -4.84
N LYS A 41 2.87 -2.55 -5.39
CA LYS A 41 2.94 -1.58 -6.48
C LYS A 41 3.62 -0.29 -5.98
N PRO A 42 4.38 0.44 -6.82
CA PRO A 42 5.16 1.61 -6.39
C PRO A 42 4.35 2.63 -5.60
N TYR A 43 3.13 2.93 -6.05
CA TYR A 43 2.27 3.91 -5.39
C TYR A 43 1.66 3.44 -4.06
N MET A 44 1.77 2.15 -3.71
CA MET A 44 1.18 1.58 -2.49
C MET A 44 2.17 1.46 -1.34
N GLU A 45 3.47 1.69 -1.55
CA GLU A 45 4.50 1.38 -0.54
C GLU A 45 4.26 2.09 0.80
N ARG A 46 3.95 3.40 0.78
CA ARG A 46 3.68 4.17 2.00
C ARG A 46 2.45 3.68 2.73
N ARG A 47 1.37 3.36 2.01
CA ARG A 47 0.15 2.82 2.60
C ARG A 47 0.39 1.44 3.20
N SER A 48 1.12 0.58 2.50
CA SER A 48 1.50 -0.76 2.98
C SER A 48 2.34 -0.65 4.26
N TYR A 49 3.34 0.23 4.28
CA TYR A 49 4.16 0.50 5.46
C TYR A 49 3.30 0.94 6.64
N ALA A 50 2.48 1.98 6.44
CA ALA A 50 1.69 2.57 7.51
C ALA A 50 0.64 1.61 8.08
N THR A 51 0.04 0.79 7.21
CA THR A 51 -0.90 -0.27 7.62
C THR A 51 -0.18 -1.37 8.39
N CYS A 52 0.98 -1.84 7.91
CA CYS A 52 1.74 -2.89 8.56
C CYS A 52 2.27 -2.44 9.92
N ARG A 53 2.81 -1.21 10.02
CA ARG A 53 3.26 -0.65 11.29
C ARG A 53 2.14 -0.56 12.33
N LYS A 54 0.89 -0.37 11.90
CA LYS A 54 -0.28 -0.36 12.80
C LYS A 54 -0.65 -1.76 13.29
N LEU A 55 -0.62 -2.75 12.41
CA LEU A 55 -1.11 -4.12 12.68
C LEU A 55 -0.04 -5.07 13.24
N TRP A 56 1.23 -4.79 12.96
CA TRP A 56 2.38 -5.58 13.36
C TRP A 56 3.53 -4.66 13.81
N PRO A 57 3.37 -3.96 14.94
CA PRO A 57 4.31 -2.93 15.37
C PRO A 57 5.69 -3.49 15.77
N GLU A 58 5.78 -4.76 16.14
CA GLU A 58 6.98 -5.39 16.70
C GLU A 58 8.07 -5.70 15.66
N VAL A 59 7.74 -5.78 14.37
CA VAL A 59 8.69 -6.18 13.32
C VAL A 59 9.37 -4.98 12.67
N HIS A 60 10.61 -5.18 12.22
CA HIS A 60 11.26 -4.23 11.34
C HIS A 60 10.66 -4.34 9.92
N ILE A 61 10.25 -3.23 9.32
CA ILE A 61 9.52 -3.23 8.04
C ILE A 61 10.37 -2.49 7.01
N VAL A 62 10.61 -3.15 5.89
CA VAL A 62 11.17 -2.57 4.67
C VAL A 62 10.12 -2.72 3.57
N CYS A 63 9.88 -1.66 2.81
CA CYS A 63 9.04 -1.73 1.61
C CYS A 63 9.93 -1.69 0.37
N ALA A 64 9.50 -2.40 -0.66
CA ALA A 64 10.09 -2.33 -1.99
C ALA A 64 9.01 -2.46 -3.06
N SER A 65 9.31 -1.95 -4.24
CA SER A 65 8.53 -2.11 -5.44
C SER A 65 9.48 -2.15 -6.64
N GLU A 66 8.92 -2.44 -7.80
CA GLU A 66 9.64 -2.31 -9.06
C GLU A 66 10.07 -0.84 -9.28
N PRO A 67 11.35 -0.56 -9.55
CA PRO A 67 11.81 0.79 -9.83
C PRO A 67 11.33 1.21 -11.22
N LEU A 68 10.14 1.80 -11.27
CA LEU A 68 9.44 2.12 -12.51
C LEU A 68 9.06 3.59 -12.55
N GLU A 69 9.41 4.26 -13.65
CA GLU A 69 9.01 5.64 -13.91
C GLU A 69 7.51 5.75 -14.21
N LEU A 70 6.93 6.91 -13.94
CA LEU A 70 5.48 7.14 -14.13
C LEU A 70 5.04 6.86 -15.58
N ASP A 71 5.80 7.35 -16.56
CA ASP A 71 5.48 7.19 -17.98
C ASP A 71 5.46 5.71 -18.40
N ASP A 72 6.38 4.91 -17.85
CA ASP A 72 6.44 3.48 -18.15
C ASP A 72 5.32 2.71 -17.46
N TYR A 73 4.93 3.13 -16.25
CA TYR A 73 3.73 2.59 -15.60
C TYR A 73 2.45 2.90 -16.38
N ILE A 74 2.31 4.15 -16.86
CA ILE A 74 1.19 4.55 -17.73
C ILE A 74 1.15 3.68 -18.98
N LYS A 75 2.28 3.48 -19.67
CA LYS A 75 2.35 2.62 -20.87
C LYS A 75 1.93 1.18 -20.56
N SER A 76 2.33 0.64 -19.41
CA SER A 76 1.98 -0.74 -19.02
C SER A 76 0.48 -0.96 -18.79
N ILE A 77 -0.23 0.07 -18.31
CA ILE A 77 -1.67 0.03 -18.03
C ILE A 77 -2.48 0.45 -19.27
N GLY A 78 -1.97 1.38 -20.06
CA GLY A 78 -2.62 1.91 -21.26
C GLY A 78 -3.70 2.97 -21.01
N ASP A 79 -3.87 3.41 -19.77
CA ASP A 79 -4.84 4.43 -19.38
C ASP A 79 -4.22 5.40 -18.36
N GLU A 80 -3.80 6.57 -18.86
CA GLU A 80 -3.19 7.63 -18.05
C GLU A 80 -4.15 8.12 -16.96
N LYS A 81 -5.43 8.34 -17.29
CA LYS A 81 -6.39 8.87 -16.33
C LYS A 81 -6.57 7.89 -15.18
N LEU A 82 -6.71 6.61 -15.50
CA LEU A 82 -6.84 5.57 -14.50
C LEU A 82 -5.60 5.49 -13.59
N VAL A 83 -4.40 5.62 -14.14
CA VAL A 83 -3.16 5.64 -13.33
C VAL A 83 -3.15 6.80 -12.36
N VAL A 84 -3.48 8.00 -12.83
CA VAL A 84 -3.56 9.18 -11.95
C VAL A 84 -4.66 9.03 -10.90
N ASP A 85 -5.83 8.49 -11.27
CA ASP A 85 -6.90 8.20 -10.32
C ASP A 85 -6.42 7.22 -9.23
N MET A 86 -5.67 6.18 -9.59
CA MET A 86 -5.10 5.23 -8.61
C MET A 86 -4.13 5.90 -7.64
N LEU A 87 -3.23 6.76 -8.15
CA LEU A 87 -2.29 7.54 -7.33
C LEU A 87 -3.02 8.45 -6.34
N VAL A 88 -4.01 9.19 -6.83
CA VAL A 88 -4.83 10.10 -6.01
C VAL A 88 -5.61 9.34 -4.95
N GLY A 89 -6.22 8.22 -5.33
CA GLY A 89 -6.95 7.35 -4.40
C GLY A 89 -6.04 6.74 -3.33
N ASP A 90 -4.82 6.31 -3.67
CA ASP A 90 -3.89 5.75 -2.69
C ASP A 90 -3.43 6.82 -1.69
N LEU A 91 -3.09 8.01 -2.19
CA LEU A 91 -2.70 9.14 -1.34
C LEU A 91 -3.82 9.57 -0.39
N GLN A 92 -5.09 9.58 -0.84
CA GLN A 92 -6.22 9.83 0.06
C GLN A 92 -6.24 8.82 1.22
N ARG A 93 -5.99 7.53 0.95
CA ARG A 93 -5.97 6.50 1.99
C ARG A 93 -4.81 6.72 2.96
N VAL A 94 -3.64 7.13 2.48
CA VAL A 94 -2.52 7.53 3.37
C VAL A 94 -2.92 8.64 4.34
N ILE A 95 -3.74 9.60 3.89
CA ILE A 95 -4.19 10.75 4.69
C ILE A 95 -5.37 10.37 5.63
N GLU A 96 -6.33 9.59 5.16
CA GLU A 96 -7.60 9.35 5.87
C GLU A 96 -7.58 8.09 6.74
N TYR A 97 -6.86 7.04 6.36
CA TYR A 97 -6.83 5.78 7.12
C TYR A 97 -6.33 5.90 8.56
N PRO A 98 -5.36 6.78 8.90
CA PRO A 98 -4.99 7.01 10.29
C PRO A 98 -6.16 7.47 11.16
N LYS A 99 -7.04 8.33 10.62
CA LYS A 99 -8.23 8.84 11.33
C LYS A 99 -9.26 7.75 11.57
N LEU A 100 -9.30 6.75 10.69
CA LEU A 100 -10.18 5.57 10.79
C LEU A 100 -9.55 4.43 11.60
N GLY A 101 -8.32 4.59 12.08
CA GLY A 101 -7.60 3.58 12.86
C GLY A 101 -6.99 2.44 12.03
N PHE A 102 -7.00 2.54 10.69
CA PHE A 102 -6.50 1.49 9.79
C PHE A 102 -4.99 1.56 9.53
N ALA A 103 -4.34 2.70 9.76
CA ALA A 103 -2.91 2.90 9.54
C ALA A 103 -2.31 3.85 10.60
N VAL A 104 -0.98 3.91 10.69
CA VAL A 104 -0.31 5.00 11.43
C VAL A 104 -0.24 6.26 10.59
N GLU A 105 -0.20 7.43 11.24
CA GLU A 105 -0.05 8.72 10.56
C GLU A 105 1.25 8.79 9.74
N GLN A 106 1.19 9.46 8.59
CA GLN A 106 2.33 9.67 7.69
C GLN A 106 2.37 11.16 7.33
N GLU A 107 3.48 11.83 7.66
CA GLU A 107 3.68 13.22 7.26
C GLU A 107 3.91 13.30 5.74
N GLY A 108 3.07 14.08 5.06
CA GLY A 108 3.15 14.32 3.62
C GLY A 108 3.83 15.65 3.29
N PRO A 109 4.79 15.69 2.35
CA PRO A 109 5.31 16.95 1.81
C PRO A 109 4.18 17.85 1.30
N ARG A 110 4.30 19.17 1.53
CA ARG A 110 3.22 20.13 1.21
C ARG A 110 2.89 20.18 -0.28
N ASP A 111 3.93 20.11 -1.11
CA ASP A 111 3.83 20.07 -2.57
C ASP A 111 3.04 18.85 -3.08
N VAL A 112 3.21 17.69 -2.44
CA VAL A 112 2.43 16.47 -2.72
C VAL A 112 0.94 16.69 -2.37
N CYS A 113 0.66 17.26 -1.19
CA CYS A 113 -0.70 17.59 -0.77
C CYS A 113 -1.38 18.63 -1.69
N ASP A 114 -0.62 19.60 -2.21
CA ASP A 114 -1.13 20.61 -3.13
C ASP A 114 -1.37 20.02 -4.53
N ALA A 115 -0.50 19.11 -5.00
CA ALA A 115 -0.71 18.36 -6.24
C ALA A 115 -1.99 17.51 -6.15
N TYR A 116 -2.19 16.79 -5.05
CA TYR A 116 -3.41 16.04 -4.77
C TYR A 116 -4.67 16.90 -4.91
N LYS A 117 -4.71 18.07 -4.24
CA LYS A 117 -5.84 19.01 -4.34
C LYS A 117 -6.05 19.57 -5.75
N ARG A 118 -4.98 19.78 -6.53
CA ARG A 118 -5.09 20.21 -7.94
C ARG A 118 -5.73 19.12 -8.79
N LEU A 119 -5.29 17.87 -8.64
CA LEU A 119 -5.81 16.72 -9.39
C LEU A 119 -7.28 16.46 -9.08
N LEU A 120 -7.69 16.56 -7.82
CA LEU A 120 -9.12 16.47 -7.45
C LEU A 120 -9.97 17.52 -8.15
N ARG A 121 -9.51 18.78 -8.20
CA ARG A 121 -10.27 19.88 -8.82
C ARG A 121 -10.49 19.69 -10.32
N VAL A 122 -9.68 18.88 -10.99
CA VAL A 122 -9.77 18.61 -12.43
C VAL A 122 -10.36 17.23 -12.74
N GLY A 123 -10.93 16.52 -11.74
CA GLY A 123 -11.73 15.31 -11.95
C GLY A 123 -10.99 13.97 -11.85
N PHE A 124 -9.86 13.93 -11.14
CA PHE A 124 -9.17 12.67 -10.83
C PHE A 124 -9.67 12.04 -9.52
N ASP A 125 -10.90 11.55 -9.48
CA ASP A 125 -11.59 11.15 -8.24
C ASP A 125 -12.22 9.74 -8.27
N SER A 126 -12.06 8.99 -9.36
CA SER A 126 -12.79 7.70 -9.55
C SER A 126 -12.38 6.57 -8.58
N ARG A 127 -11.24 6.72 -7.88
CA ARG A 127 -10.68 5.73 -6.95
C ARG A 127 -10.66 6.21 -5.50
N LEU A 128 -11.30 7.33 -5.20
CA LEU A 128 -11.45 7.81 -3.84
C LEU A 128 -12.26 6.82 -3.00
N ILE A 129 -12.04 6.87 -1.68
CA ILE A 129 -12.98 6.27 -0.74
C ILE A 129 -14.21 7.19 -0.66
N ASN A 130 -15.39 6.62 -0.89
CA ASN A 130 -16.64 7.32 -0.66
C ASN A 130 -16.89 7.36 0.85
N SER A 131 -17.29 8.53 1.34
CA SER A 131 -17.78 8.71 2.72
C SER A 131 -19.17 8.12 2.89
#